data_AF-A0A925NUC3-F1
#
_entry.id   AF-A0A925NUC3-F1
#
_cell.length_a   1.000
_cell.length_b   1.000
_cell.length_c   1.000
_cell.angle_alpha   90.00
_cell.angle_beta   90.00
_cell.angle_gamma   90.00
#
_symmetry.space_group_name_H-M   'P 1'
#
loop_
_entity.id
_entity.type
_entity.pdbx_description
1 polymer ?
#
loop_
_entity_poly.entity_id
_entity_poly.type
_entity_poly.pdbx_seq_one_letter_code
_entity_poly.pdbx_strand_id
1 'polypeptide(L)'
;MQSLGRLVRGLSCLFWGLPLTLVIYVQTARMDWLDAFGAVAIVPSVGLTALLVYGLTLMAGFQAQERVWINAIERARLVGLVCLGLSPFLHWWHRLPFVTLYVVSVILLVLFGLLFLLQLNHVLLRLTAILPDEMLRQETHFFVGFNRTILSVIPLLLGAWMGLSQVKVVPQRALDLLRVADEIGLWFLLFLLLIPVATTMALIWKIKEAIFAGVFDTHR
;
A
#
# COMPACT_ATOMS: atom_id res chain seq x y z
N MET A 1 -22.83 18.20 3.68
CA MET A 1 -22.00 18.56 2.52
C MET A 1 -20.50 18.63 2.83
N GLN A 2 -20.04 19.38 3.85
CA GLN A 2 -18.61 19.52 4.14
C GLN A 2 -17.88 18.20 4.49
N SER A 3 -18.52 17.30 5.24
CA SER A 3 -17.96 15.98 5.59
C SER A 3 -17.76 15.07 4.38
N LEU A 4 -18.71 15.09 3.43
CA LEU A 4 -18.63 14.33 2.18
C LEU A 4 -17.53 14.87 1.25
N GLY A 5 -17.37 16.20 1.18
CA GLY A 5 -16.27 16.82 0.44
C GLY A 5 -14.88 16.43 0.98
N ARG A 6 -14.74 16.31 2.31
CA ARG A 6 -13.49 15.80 2.93
C ARG A 6 -13.25 14.32 2.59
N LEU A 7 -14.29 13.49 2.59
CA LEU A 7 -14.21 12.08 2.18
C LEU A 7 -13.69 11.93 0.75
N VAL A 8 -14.27 12.65 -0.22
CA VAL A 8 -13.86 12.61 -1.63
C VAL A 8 -12.42 13.09 -1.82
N ARG A 9 -12.01 14.14 -1.09
CA ARG A 9 -10.60 14.60 -1.09
C ARG A 9 -9.68 13.53 -0.50
N GLY A 10 -10.05 12.89 0.60
CA GLY A 10 -9.30 11.79 1.20
C GLY A 10 -9.11 10.61 0.24
N LEU A 11 -10.19 10.19 -0.42
CA LEU A 11 -10.15 9.16 -1.47
C LEU A 11 -9.25 9.58 -2.64
N SER A 12 -9.27 10.85 -3.03
CA SER A 12 -8.40 11.37 -4.11
C SER A 12 -6.92 11.36 -3.70
N CYS A 13 -6.60 11.73 -2.46
CA CYS A 13 -5.25 11.62 -1.91
C CYS A 13 -4.75 10.17 -1.93
N LEU A 14 -5.61 9.21 -1.59
CA LEU A 14 -5.26 7.79 -1.60
C LEU A 14 -5.12 7.24 -3.03
N PHE A 15 -6.03 7.62 -3.94
CA PHE A 15 -6.00 7.22 -5.34
C PHE A 15 -4.66 7.57 -6.00
N TRP A 16 -4.19 8.81 -5.82
CA TRP A 16 -2.91 9.25 -6.39
C TRP A 16 -1.72 8.84 -5.52
N GLY A 17 -1.87 8.87 -4.20
CA GLY A 17 -0.80 8.55 -3.26
C GLY A 17 -0.33 7.10 -3.36
N LEU A 18 -1.22 6.14 -3.55
CA LEU A 18 -0.88 4.71 -3.61
C LEU A 18 0.14 4.37 -4.73
N PRO A 19 -0.18 4.62 -6.02
CA PRO A 19 0.73 4.28 -7.11
C PRO A 19 2.01 5.12 -7.04
N LEU A 20 1.92 6.40 -6.67
CA LEU A 20 3.10 7.26 -6.54
C LEU A 20 4.03 6.78 -5.41
N THR A 21 3.47 6.36 -4.27
CA THR A 21 4.26 5.80 -3.17
C THR A 21 4.94 4.49 -3.59
N LEU A 22 4.24 3.63 -4.34
CA LEU A 22 4.87 2.41 -4.87
C LEU A 22 6.01 2.74 -5.84
N VAL A 23 5.78 3.64 -6.79
CA VAL A 23 6.79 4.04 -7.78
C VAL A 23 7.99 4.67 -7.09
N ILE A 24 7.79 5.61 -6.15
CA ILE A 24 8.90 6.25 -5.45
C ILE A 24 9.66 5.24 -4.60
N TYR A 25 8.98 4.29 -3.95
CA TYR A 25 9.67 3.25 -3.17
C TYR A 25 10.54 2.37 -4.05
N VAL A 26 10.03 1.94 -5.21
CA VAL A 26 10.82 1.14 -6.16
C VAL A 26 11.97 1.94 -6.73
N GLN A 27 11.76 3.21 -7.08
CA GLN A 27 12.81 4.06 -7.64
C GLN A 27 13.90 4.40 -6.62
N THR A 28 13.55 4.79 -5.40
CA THR A 28 14.53 5.06 -4.34
C THR A 28 15.30 3.80 -3.93
N ALA A 29 14.70 2.62 -4.08
CA ALA A 29 15.39 1.34 -3.86
C ALA A 29 16.36 0.96 -5.00
N ARG A 30 16.05 1.33 -6.25
CA ARG A 30 16.72 0.79 -7.45
C ARG A 30 17.54 1.78 -8.28
N MET A 31 17.29 3.08 -8.17
CA MET A 31 17.84 4.06 -9.11
C MET A 31 18.59 5.20 -8.42
N ASP A 32 19.80 5.45 -8.93
CA ASP A 32 20.75 6.41 -8.38
C ASP A 32 20.42 7.88 -8.74
N TRP A 33 19.41 8.15 -9.59
CA TRP A 33 19.10 9.52 -10.03
C TRP A 33 18.69 10.44 -8.88
N LEU A 34 18.10 9.88 -7.82
CA LEU A 34 17.76 10.61 -6.61
C LEU A 34 19.01 10.93 -5.76
N ASP A 35 20.12 10.22 -5.94
CA ASP A 35 21.34 10.47 -5.16
C ASP A 35 21.98 11.82 -5.46
N ALA A 36 21.74 12.36 -6.66
CA ALA A 36 22.14 13.71 -7.05
C ALA A 36 21.60 14.80 -6.09
N PHE A 37 20.50 14.51 -5.37
CA PHE A 37 19.86 15.45 -4.44
C PHE A 37 20.25 15.25 -2.96
N GLY A 38 21.12 14.28 -2.65
CA GLY A 38 21.56 14.03 -1.28
C GLY A 38 20.40 13.76 -0.31
N ALA A 39 20.42 14.39 0.87
CA ALA A 39 19.38 14.21 1.90
C ALA A 39 17.98 14.67 1.45
N VAL A 40 17.88 15.52 0.42
CA VAL A 40 16.59 15.98 -0.13
C VAL A 40 15.84 14.84 -0.84
N ALA A 41 16.55 13.79 -1.25
CA ALA A 41 15.97 12.58 -1.84
C ALA A 41 14.98 11.83 -0.93
N ILE A 42 15.00 12.11 0.39
CA ILE A 42 14.05 11.54 1.35
C ILE A 42 12.66 12.15 1.16
N VAL A 43 12.58 13.41 0.73
CA VAL A 43 11.34 14.20 0.70
C VAL A 43 10.22 13.54 -0.12
N PRO A 44 10.46 13.02 -1.33
CA PRO A 44 9.42 12.34 -2.10
C PRO A 44 8.83 11.12 -1.37
N SER A 45 9.66 10.27 -0.76
CA SER A 45 9.21 9.06 -0.06
C SER A 45 8.36 9.39 1.17
N VAL A 46 8.80 10.36 1.98
CA VAL A 46 8.08 10.82 3.17
C VAL A 46 6.82 11.58 2.77
N GLY A 47 6.91 12.47 1.79
CA GLY A 47 5.79 13.30 1.35
C GLY A 47 4.63 12.48 0.78
N LEU A 48 4.93 11.46 -0.04
CA LEU A 48 3.90 10.58 -0.59
C LEU A 48 3.27 9.67 0.47
N THR A 49 4.07 9.19 1.42
CA THR A 49 3.53 8.42 2.55
C THR A 49 2.69 9.30 3.49
N ALA A 50 3.10 10.55 3.69
CA ALA A 50 2.34 11.54 4.46
C ALA A 50 1.03 11.87 3.76
N LEU A 51 1.00 11.92 2.42
CA LEU A 51 -0.22 12.10 1.64
C LEU A 51 -1.23 10.97 1.87
N LEU A 52 -0.78 9.72 2.00
CA LEU A 52 -1.64 8.59 2.35
C LEU A 52 -2.26 8.73 3.74
N VAL A 53 -1.44 9.07 4.74
CA VAL A 53 -1.87 9.30 6.13
C VAL A 53 -2.83 10.50 6.21
N TYR A 54 -2.55 11.57 5.46
CA TYR A 54 -3.41 12.73 5.34
C TYR A 54 -4.76 12.37 4.71
N GLY A 55 -4.76 11.53 3.65
CA GLY A 55 -5.98 11.02 3.04
C GLY A 55 -6.89 10.31 4.03
N LEU A 56 -6.33 9.40 4.84
CA LEU A 56 -7.06 8.73 5.93
C LEU A 56 -7.58 9.70 6.99
N THR A 57 -6.80 10.74 7.32
CA THR A 57 -7.20 11.77 8.29
C THR A 57 -8.39 12.59 7.79
N LEU A 58 -8.46 12.90 6.49
CA LEU A 58 -9.62 13.55 5.90
C LEU A 58 -10.86 12.67 5.94
N MET A 59 -10.71 11.37 5.69
CA MET A 59 -11.81 10.40 5.73
C MET A 59 -12.39 10.20 7.13
N ALA A 60 -11.57 10.35 8.19
CA ALA A 60 -12.02 10.25 9.58
C ALA A 60 -13.12 11.26 9.95
N GLY A 61 -13.19 12.39 9.22
CA GLY A 61 -14.24 13.39 9.43
C GLY A 61 -15.62 12.98 8.88
N PHE A 62 -15.71 11.91 8.09
CA PHE A 62 -16.97 11.34 7.63
C PHE A 62 -17.51 10.37 8.67
N GLN A 63 -18.79 10.46 9.03
CA GLN A 63 -19.48 9.59 9.99
C GLN A 63 -18.67 9.25 11.26
N ALA A 64 -18.14 10.28 11.93
CA ALA A 64 -17.32 10.13 13.14
C ALA A 64 -18.02 9.44 14.33
N GLN A 65 -19.34 9.25 14.25
CA GLN A 65 -20.15 8.54 15.24
C GLN A 65 -20.07 7.01 15.08
N GLU A 66 -19.70 6.52 13.90
CA GLU A 66 -19.63 5.08 13.64
C GLU A 66 -18.29 4.51 14.13
N ARG A 67 -18.36 3.77 15.25
CA ARG A 67 -17.17 3.20 15.90
C ARG A 67 -16.39 2.25 15.00
N VAL A 68 -17.09 1.42 14.22
CA VAL A 68 -16.47 0.42 13.34
C VAL A 68 -15.66 1.10 12.25
N TRP A 69 -16.19 2.20 11.69
CA TRP A 69 -15.52 3.03 10.70
C TRP A 69 -14.26 3.70 11.25
N ILE A 70 -14.38 4.40 12.39
CA ILE A 70 -13.24 5.08 13.01
C ILE A 70 -12.14 4.10 13.41
N ASN A 71 -12.50 2.95 13.99
CA ASN A 71 -11.53 1.91 14.33
C ASN A 71 -10.77 1.38 13.10
N ALA A 72 -11.45 1.22 11.95
CA ALA A 72 -10.81 0.80 10.72
C ALA A 72 -9.81 1.86 10.21
N ILE A 73 -10.21 3.14 10.23
CA ILE A 73 -9.34 4.25 9.84
C ILE A 73 -8.14 4.36 10.78
N GLU A 74 -8.34 4.27 12.10
CA GLU A 74 -7.26 4.40 13.06
C GLU A 74 -6.22 3.30 12.91
N ARG A 75 -6.65 2.04 12.68
CA ARG A 75 -5.75 0.94 12.37
C ARG A 75 -4.94 1.20 11.11
N ALA A 76 -5.59 1.63 10.03
CA ALA A 76 -4.90 1.99 8.79
C ALA A 76 -3.93 3.16 8.99
N ARG A 77 -4.30 4.17 9.79
CA ARG A 77 -3.48 5.34 10.10
C ARG A 77 -2.26 4.98 10.93
N LEU A 78 -2.41 4.12 11.94
CA LEU A 78 -1.28 3.64 12.75
C LEU A 78 -0.25 2.93 11.87
N VAL A 79 -0.71 2.02 11.01
CA VAL A 79 0.17 1.33 10.06
C VAL A 79 0.81 2.33 9.08
N GLY A 80 0.04 3.30 8.57
CA GLY A 80 0.57 4.37 7.70
C GLY A 80 1.61 5.27 8.38
N LEU A 81 1.46 5.56 9.68
CA LEU A 81 2.44 6.32 10.46
C LEU A 81 3.73 5.52 10.68
N VAL A 82 3.63 4.21 10.87
CA VAL A 82 4.81 3.33 10.90
C VAL A 82 5.52 3.37 9.56
N CYS A 83 4.80 3.23 8.44
CA CYS A 83 5.38 3.37 7.10
C CYS A 83 6.04 4.75 6.91
N LEU A 84 5.42 5.82 7.39
CA LEU A 84 5.95 7.18 7.31
C LEU A 84 7.27 7.33 8.09
N GLY A 85 7.36 6.74 9.29
CA GLY A 85 8.59 6.73 10.08
C GLY A 85 9.69 5.87 9.45
N LEU A 86 9.31 4.83 8.71
CA LEU A 86 10.24 3.91 8.05
C LEU A 86 10.70 4.38 6.66
N SER A 87 9.93 5.23 5.98
CA SER A 87 10.22 5.66 4.60
C SER A 87 11.59 6.33 4.41
N PRO A 88 12.16 7.13 5.36
CA PRO A 88 13.48 7.71 5.19
C PRO A 88 14.60 6.68 5.05
N PHE A 89 14.46 5.51 5.70
CA PHE A 89 15.48 4.46 5.70
C PHE A 89 15.70 3.83 4.32
N LEU A 90 14.72 3.96 3.43
CA LEU A 90 14.84 3.51 2.05
C LEU A 90 16.01 4.20 1.33
N HIS A 91 16.21 5.50 1.59
CA HIS A 91 17.32 6.27 1.01
C HIS A 91 18.69 5.79 1.53
N TRP A 92 18.82 5.58 2.83
CA TRP A 92 20.10 5.14 3.42
C TRP A 92 20.42 3.68 3.12
N TRP A 93 19.40 2.82 2.99
CA TRP A 93 19.60 1.42 2.62
C TRP A 93 20.27 1.27 1.25
N HIS A 94 19.87 2.09 0.27
CA HIS A 94 20.49 2.09 -1.05
C HIS A 94 22.01 2.39 -0.97
N ARG A 95 22.43 3.31 -0.09
CA ARG A 95 23.84 3.72 0.06
C ARG A 95 24.66 2.81 0.98
N LEU A 96 24.04 2.27 2.01
CA LEU A 96 24.68 1.50 3.08
C LEU A 96 23.95 0.17 3.30
N PRO A 97 23.92 -0.73 2.30
CA PRO A 97 23.13 -1.97 2.36
C PRO A 97 23.66 -2.96 3.41
N PHE A 98 24.89 -2.80 3.88
CA PHE A 98 25.52 -3.68 4.88
C PHE A 98 25.16 -3.31 6.33
N VAL A 99 24.53 -2.14 6.55
CA VAL A 99 24.10 -1.74 7.88
C VAL A 99 22.79 -2.44 8.22
N THR A 100 22.83 -3.36 9.18
CA THR A 100 21.69 -4.20 9.59
C THR A 100 20.44 -3.39 9.91
N LEU A 101 20.58 -2.23 10.56
CA LEU A 101 19.46 -1.34 10.88
C LEU A 101 18.66 -0.96 9.63
N TYR A 102 19.33 -0.57 8.53
CA TYR A 102 18.65 -0.13 7.32
C TYR A 102 17.97 -1.29 6.59
N VAL A 103 18.61 -2.46 6.58
CA VAL A 103 18.03 -3.69 6.04
C VAL A 103 16.74 -4.05 6.80
N VAL A 104 16.78 -4.06 8.13
CA VAL A 104 15.61 -4.36 8.96
C VAL A 104 14.51 -3.31 8.77
N SER A 105 14.86 -2.02 8.72
CA SER A 105 13.89 -0.95 8.47
C SER A 105 13.19 -1.09 7.12
N VAL A 106 13.90 -1.45 6.05
CA VAL A 106 13.28 -1.67 4.73
C VAL A 106 12.42 -2.94 4.71
N ILE A 107 12.84 -4.02 5.36
CA ILE A 107 12.01 -5.23 5.49
C ILE A 107 10.72 -4.89 6.25
N LEU A 108 10.82 -4.18 7.37
CA LEU A 108 9.66 -3.70 8.11
C LEU A 108 8.79 -2.78 7.25
N LEU A 109 9.38 -1.88 6.46
CA LEU A 109 8.63 -1.00 5.57
C LEU A 109 7.82 -1.79 4.54
N VAL A 110 8.39 -2.84 3.95
CA VAL A 110 7.66 -3.74 3.03
C VAL A 110 6.51 -4.44 3.74
N LEU A 111 6.76 -5.03 4.91
CA LEU A 111 5.73 -5.74 5.68
C LEU A 111 4.59 -4.82 6.11
N PHE A 112 4.92 -3.64 6.64
CA PHE A 112 3.94 -2.63 7.04
C PHE A 112 3.26 -1.98 5.83
N GLY A 113 3.91 -1.87 4.67
CA GLY A 113 3.30 -1.43 3.41
C GLY A 113 2.24 -2.41 2.90
N LEU A 114 2.50 -3.71 2.96
CA LEU A 114 1.51 -4.74 2.64
C LEU A 114 0.35 -4.73 3.64
N LEU A 115 0.66 -4.61 4.93
CA LEU A 115 -0.34 -4.46 5.98
C LEU A 115 -1.17 -3.19 5.80
N PHE A 116 -0.57 -2.09 5.36
CA PHE A 116 -1.26 -0.83 5.07
C PHE A 116 -2.30 -1.05 3.98
N LEU A 117 -1.92 -1.72 2.89
CA LEU A 117 -2.83 -2.01 1.79
C LEU A 117 -3.97 -2.94 2.21
N LEU A 118 -3.71 -3.92 3.08
CA LEU A 118 -4.75 -4.75 3.70
C LEU A 118 -5.72 -3.92 4.55
N GLN A 119 -5.21 -3.05 5.42
CA GLN A 119 -6.05 -2.19 6.26
C GLN A 119 -6.84 -1.19 5.41
N LEU A 120 -6.25 -0.65 4.36
CA LEU A 120 -6.93 0.25 3.44
C LEU A 120 -8.08 -0.47 2.71
N ASN A 121 -7.86 -1.69 2.22
CA ASN A 121 -8.93 -2.51 1.66
C ASN A 121 -10.06 -2.76 2.67
N HIS A 122 -9.73 -2.96 3.95
CA HIS A 122 -10.74 -3.06 5.00
C HIS A 122 -11.51 -1.75 5.23
N VAL A 123 -10.83 -0.60 5.20
CA VAL A 123 -11.47 0.72 5.27
C VAL A 123 -12.43 0.91 4.10
N LEU A 124 -12.05 0.56 2.87
CA LEU A 124 -12.93 0.66 1.70
C LEU A 124 -14.15 -0.25 1.81
N LEU A 125 -13.99 -1.47 2.34
CA LEU A 125 -15.11 -2.38 2.62
C LEU A 125 -16.11 -1.79 3.63
N ARG A 126 -15.61 -1.11 4.67
CA ARG A 126 -16.47 -0.42 5.63
C ARG A 126 -17.18 0.77 5.00
N LEU A 127 -16.47 1.53 4.18
CA LEU A 127 -17.04 2.66 3.47
C LEU A 127 -18.20 2.23 2.56
N THR A 128 -18.06 1.12 1.82
CA THR A 128 -19.12 0.63 0.93
C THR A 128 -20.30 0.04 1.69
N ALA A 129 -20.10 -0.52 2.88
CA ALA A 129 -21.19 -0.97 3.73
C ALA A 129 -22.11 0.18 4.18
N ILE A 130 -21.57 1.40 4.30
CA ILE A 130 -22.30 2.62 4.65
C ILE A 130 -23.07 3.19 3.45
N LEU A 131 -22.61 2.91 2.22
CA LEU A 131 -23.27 3.38 1.01
C LEU A 131 -24.51 2.53 0.66
N PRO A 132 -25.52 3.12 0.01
CA PRO A 132 -26.75 2.42 -0.35
C PRO A 132 -26.60 1.46 -1.54
N ASP A 133 -25.49 1.50 -2.28
CA ASP A 133 -25.26 0.70 -3.49
C ASP A 133 -24.87 -0.76 -3.17
N GLU A 134 -25.78 -1.69 -3.46
CA GLU A 134 -25.58 -3.12 -3.21
C GLU A 134 -24.61 -3.79 -4.21
N MET A 135 -24.62 -3.36 -5.47
CA MET A 135 -23.71 -3.92 -6.48
C MET A 135 -22.26 -3.57 -6.11
N LEU A 136 -22.02 -2.31 -5.75
CA LEU A 136 -20.71 -1.85 -5.29
C LEU A 136 -20.25 -2.61 -4.03
N ARG A 137 -21.16 -2.89 -3.10
CA ARG A 137 -20.87 -3.65 -1.87
C ARG A 137 -20.36 -5.06 -2.20
N GLN A 138 -21.05 -5.77 -3.09
CA GLN A 138 -20.67 -7.13 -3.50
C GLN A 138 -19.34 -7.16 -4.25
N GLU A 139 -19.14 -6.26 -5.21
CA GLU A 139 -17.87 -6.14 -5.94
C GLU A 139 -16.71 -5.87 -4.99
N THR A 140 -16.91 -4.95 -4.03
CA THR A 140 -15.86 -4.62 -3.03
C THR A 140 -15.51 -5.82 -2.17
N HIS A 141 -16.51 -6.61 -1.75
CA HIS A 141 -16.26 -7.80 -0.95
C HIS A 141 -15.42 -8.85 -1.70
N PHE A 142 -15.69 -9.04 -3.01
CA PHE A 142 -14.89 -9.90 -3.88
C PHE A 142 -13.44 -9.39 -4.01
N PHE A 143 -13.26 -8.13 -4.40
CA PHE A 143 -11.93 -7.56 -4.61
C PHE A 143 -11.09 -7.50 -3.35
N VAL A 144 -11.69 -7.21 -2.19
CA VAL A 144 -10.99 -7.22 -0.89
C VAL A 144 -10.56 -8.64 -0.51
N GLY A 145 -11.40 -9.66 -0.75
CA GLY A 145 -11.04 -11.06 -0.53
C GLY A 145 -9.89 -11.52 -1.44
N PHE A 146 -9.95 -11.15 -2.71
CA PHE A 146 -8.91 -11.42 -3.70
C PHE A 146 -7.57 -10.74 -3.31
N ASN A 147 -7.62 -9.45 -3.02
CA ASN A 147 -6.45 -8.66 -2.58
C ASN A 147 -5.82 -9.24 -1.32
N ARG A 148 -6.64 -9.63 -0.34
CA ARG A 148 -6.15 -10.24 0.90
C ARG A 148 -5.38 -11.53 0.64
N THR A 149 -5.85 -12.35 -0.30
CA THR A 149 -5.17 -13.60 -0.67
C THR A 149 -3.80 -13.30 -1.27
N ILE A 150 -3.74 -12.43 -2.28
CA ILE A 150 -2.46 -12.05 -2.92
C ILE A 150 -1.49 -11.43 -1.90
N LEU A 151 -1.96 -10.47 -1.11
CA LEU A 151 -1.12 -9.78 -0.13
C LEU A 151 -0.61 -10.69 0.99
N SER A 152 -1.31 -11.79 1.28
CA SER A 152 -0.83 -12.82 2.22
C SER A 152 0.21 -13.77 1.61
N VAL A 153 0.15 -13.99 0.29
CA VAL A 153 1.10 -14.85 -0.43
C VAL A 153 2.46 -14.18 -0.59
N ILE A 154 2.51 -12.87 -0.82
CA ILE A 154 3.76 -12.11 -0.97
C ILE A 154 4.76 -12.33 0.19
N PRO A 155 4.41 -12.11 1.47
CA PRO A 155 5.35 -12.31 2.57
C PRO A 155 5.72 -13.79 2.76
N LEU A 156 4.83 -14.74 2.40
CA LEU A 156 5.14 -16.17 2.42
C LEU A 156 6.21 -16.52 1.38
N LEU A 157 6.09 -15.98 0.15
CA LEU A 157 7.11 -16.16 -0.89
C LEU A 157 8.44 -15.53 -0.50
N LEU A 158 8.42 -14.32 0.06
CA LEU A 158 9.63 -13.66 0.57
C LEU A 158 10.29 -14.46 1.70
N GLY A 159 9.49 -14.93 2.66
CA GLY A 159 10.00 -15.75 3.78
C GLY A 159 10.58 -17.08 3.31
N ALA A 160 9.91 -17.75 2.37
CA ALA A 160 10.41 -18.99 1.77
C ALA A 160 11.72 -18.77 1.01
N TRP A 161 11.79 -17.69 0.22
CA TRP A 161 13.01 -17.28 -0.49
C TRP A 161 14.18 -17.03 0.48
N MET A 162 13.95 -16.26 1.53
CA MET A 162 14.95 -15.97 2.56
C MET A 162 15.37 -17.22 3.35
N GLY A 163 14.45 -18.16 3.59
CA GLY A 163 14.76 -19.42 4.26
C GLY A 163 15.64 -20.34 3.39
N LEU A 164 15.32 -20.44 2.10
CA LEU A 164 16.08 -21.25 1.15
C LEU A 164 17.49 -20.70 0.90
N SER A 165 17.67 -19.39 0.89
CA SER A 165 18.99 -18.76 0.67
C SER A 165 19.97 -18.96 1.83
N GLN A 166 19.49 -19.33 3.02
CA GLN A 166 20.34 -19.62 4.20
C GLN A 166 20.87 -21.07 4.21
N VAL A 167 20.37 -21.94 3.33
CA VAL A 167 20.79 -23.34 3.27
C VAL A 167 22.18 -23.43 2.63
N LYS A 168 23.21 -23.79 3.41
CA LYS A 168 24.62 -23.83 2.97
C LYS A 168 24.96 -24.89 1.91
N VAL A 169 24.10 -25.90 1.72
CA VAL A 169 24.34 -27.00 0.77
C VAL A 169 23.15 -27.11 -0.15
N VAL A 170 23.21 -26.40 -1.27
CA VAL A 170 22.17 -26.44 -2.31
C VAL A 170 22.67 -27.27 -3.49
N PRO A 171 21.94 -28.30 -3.95
CA PRO A 171 22.30 -29.06 -5.15
C PRO A 171 22.48 -28.15 -6.36
N GLN A 172 23.43 -28.45 -7.26
CA GLN A 172 23.75 -27.58 -8.42
C GLN A 172 22.52 -27.26 -9.29
N ARG A 173 21.60 -28.22 -9.49
CA ARG A 173 20.34 -27.96 -10.22
C ARG A 173 19.41 -26.96 -9.54
N ALA A 174 19.43 -26.92 -8.20
CA ALA A 174 18.66 -25.96 -7.43
C ALA A 174 19.32 -24.57 -7.44
N LEU A 175 20.65 -24.49 -7.53
CA LEU A 175 21.38 -23.23 -7.75
C LEU A 175 21.05 -22.58 -9.10
N ASP A 176 20.98 -23.37 -10.18
CA ASP A 176 20.61 -22.86 -11.50
C ASP A 176 19.15 -22.35 -11.53
N LEU A 177 18.23 -23.08 -10.89
CA LEU A 177 16.85 -22.64 -10.72
C LEU A 177 16.72 -21.39 -9.84
N LEU A 178 17.52 -21.28 -8.77
CA LEU A 178 17.57 -20.10 -7.90
C LEU A 178 18.06 -18.86 -8.67
N ARG A 179 19.08 -18.98 -9.51
CA ARG A 179 19.59 -17.84 -10.31
C ARG A 179 18.55 -17.32 -11.31
N VAL A 180 17.86 -18.23 -12.02
CA VAL A 180 16.75 -17.85 -12.92
C VAL A 180 15.59 -17.23 -12.12
N ALA A 181 15.31 -17.78 -10.93
CA ALA A 181 14.29 -17.25 -10.03
C ALA A 181 14.67 -15.88 -9.42
N ASP A 182 15.95 -15.57 -9.25
CA ASP A 182 16.41 -14.26 -8.78
C ASP A 182 16.15 -13.15 -9.81
N GLU A 183 16.47 -13.41 -11.09
CA GLU A 183 16.26 -12.44 -12.17
C GLU A 183 14.76 -12.20 -12.45
N ILE A 184 13.95 -13.27 -12.42
CA ILE A 184 12.51 -13.20 -12.68
C ILE A 184 11.73 -12.78 -11.42
N GLY A 185 12.21 -13.16 -10.24
CA GLY A 185 11.46 -13.10 -8.99
C GLY A 185 11.08 -11.70 -8.56
N LEU A 186 11.98 -10.72 -8.75
CA LEU A 186 11.67 -9.34 -8.37
C LEU A 186 10.61 -8.74 -9.31
N TRP A 187 10.72 -8.97 -10.63
CA TRP A 187 9.68 -8.55 -11.58
C TRP A 187 8.35 -9.22 -11.32
N PHE A 188 8.37 -10.52 -11.01
CA PHE A 188 7.18 -11.27 -10.63
C PHE A 188 6.53 -10.71 -9.36
N LEU A 189 7.32 -10.43 -8.31
CA LEU A 189 6.83 -9.83 -7.07
C LEU A 189 6.25 -8.43 -7.29
N LEU A 190 6.90 -7.60 -8.11
CA LEU A 190 6.38 -6.29 -8.47
C LEU A 190 5.05 -6.40 -9.22
N PHE A 191 4.96 -7.30 -10.20
CA PHE A 191 3.71 -7.55 -10.92
C PHE A 191 2.61 -8.05 -9.99
N LEU A 192 2.95 -8.99 -9.11
CA LEU A 192 2.03 -9.55 -8.12
C LEU A 192 1.54 -8.47 -7.14
N LEU A 193 2.38 -7.51 -6.76
CA LEU A 193 2.04 -6.38 -5.90
C LEU A 193 1.21 -5.30 -6.64
N LEU A 194 1.48 -5.09 -7.93
CA LEU A 194 0.73 -4.14 -8.76
C LEU A 194 -0.74 -4.52 -8.88
N ILE A 195 -1.07 -5.82 -8.89
CA ILE A 195 -2.46 -6.30 -8.97
C ILE A 195 -3.32 -5.75 -7.80
N PRO A 196 -2.99 -6.00 -6.52
CA PRO A 196 -3.72 -5.41 -5.39
C PRO A 196 -3.76 -3.89 -5.38
N VAL A 197 -2.69 -3.22 -5.82
CA VAL A 197 -2.65 -1.75 -5.88
C VAL A 197 -3.64 -1.24 -6.94
N ALA A 198 -3.62 -1.82 -8.14
CA ALA A 198 -4.50 -1.45 -9.23
C ALA A 198 -5.98 -1.72 -8.89
N THR A 199 -6.30 -2.87 -8.30
CA THR A 199 -7.67 -3.18 -7.87
C THR A 199 -8.13 -2.26 -6.74
N THR A 200 -7.25 -1.92 -5.79
CA THR A 200 -7.57 -0.96 -4.72
C THR A 200 -7.83 0.44 -5.31
N MET A 201 -7.05 0.87 -6.29
CA MET A 201 -7.30 2.12 -7.02
C MET A 201 -8.63 2.11 -7.76
N ALA A 202 -8.96 1.00 -8.44
CA ALA A 202 -10.24 0.84 -9.14
C ALA A 202 -11.43 0.91 -8.17
N LEU A 203 -11.31 0.29 -6.99
CA LEU A 203 -12.31 0.41 -5.93
C LEU A 203 -12.47 1.85 -5.45
N ILE A 204 -11.37 2.55 -5.16
CA ILE A 204 -11.40 3.95 -4.74
C ILE A 204 -12.11 4.81 -5.79
N TRP A 205 -11.82 4.58 -7.07
CA TRP A 205 -12.47 5.28 -8.18
C TRP A 205 -13.97 5.02 -8.22
N LYS A 206 -14.38 3.74 -8.22
CA LYS A 206 -15.81 3.34 -8.23
C LYS A 206 -16.58 3.90 -7.04
N ILE A 207 -16.00 3.84 -5.84
CA ILE A 207 -16.59 4.41 -4.61
C ILE A 207 -16.80 5.92 -4.77
N LYS A 208 -15.82 6.63 -5.34
CA LYS A 208 -15.93 8.07 -5.59
C LYS A 208 -17.08 8.38 -6.55
N GLU A 209 -17.24 7.61 -7.62
CA GLU A 209 -18.35 7.76 -8.57
C GLU A 209 -19.71 7.52 -7.91
N ALA A 210 -19.85 6.46 -7.11
CA ALA A 210 -21.08 6.17 -6.39
C ALA A 210 -21.46 7.28 -5.40
N ILE A 211 -20.48 7.85 -4.69
CA ILE A 211 -20.70 9.01 -3.80
C ILE A 211 -21.19 10.22 -4.60
N PHE A 212 -20.61 10.49 -5.77
CA PHE A 212 -21.05 11.60 -6.61
C PHE A 212 -22.47 11.37 -7.16
N ALA A 213 -22.75 10.19 -7.69
CA ALA A 213 -24.09 9.83 -8.20
C ALA A 213 -25.16 10.01 -7.10
N GLY A 214 -24.91 9.49 -5.90
CA GLY A 214 -25.84 9.61 -4.77
C GLY A 214 -26.10 11.06 -4.32
N VAL A 215 -25.15 11.98 -4.52
CA VAL A 215 -25.37 13.42 -4.23
C VAL A 215 -26.23 14.09 -5.29
N PHE A 216 -25.99 13.78 -6.56
CA PHE A 216 -26.72 14.42 -7.67
C PHE A 216 -28.14 13.88 -7.84
N ASP A 217 -28.39 12.60 -7.53
CA ASP A 217 -29.74 12.03 -7.58
C ASP A 217 -30.67 12.56 -6.47
N THR A 218 -30.14 12.93 -5.30
CA THR A 218 -30.94 13.58 -4.24
C THR A 218 -31.41 15.01 -4.58
N HIS A 219 -30.98 15.56 -5.71
CA HIS A 219 -31.35 16.91 -6.17
C HIS A 219 -32.34 16.92 -7.35
N ARG A 220 -32.95 15.77 -7.68
CA ARG A 220 -34.10 15.65 -8.59
C ARG A 220 -35.34 15.20 -7.83
#